data_AF-A0A2V6I9J0-F1
#
_entry.id   AF-A0A2V6I9J0-F1
#
_cell.length_a   1.000
_cell.length_b   1.000
_cell.length_c   1.000
_cell.angle_alpha   90.00
_cell.angle_beta   90.00
_cell.angle_gamma   90.00
#
_symmetry.space_group_name_H-M   'P 1'
#
loop_
_entity.id
_entity.type
_entity.pdbx_description
1 polymer ?
#
loop_
_entity_poly.entity_id
_entity_poly.type
_entity_poly.pdbx_seq_one_letter_code
_entity_poly.pdbx_strand_id
1 'polypeptide(L)'
;CQGTTDRKVREWVTLDLILNYTFNLPPPAAQNEVAGYAKDGGKNVKMKDGKEKNVMPVSTAEYNPCGWRAWLNNTTITLGLDNVFDEQPPFVAAAFENGFDESTANPKGRLWYLAIKKRF
;
A
#
# COMPACT_ATOMS: atom_id res chain seq x y z
N CYS A 1 32.33 20.73 47.21
CA CYS A 1 32.39 20.19 45.84
C CYS A 1 31.40 19.02 45.73
N GLN A 2 30.12 19.29 45.47
CA GLN A 2 29.18 18.22 45.13
C GLN A 2 29.45 17.85 43.67
N GLY A 3 30.04 16.67 43.46
CA GLY A 3 30.25 16.14 42.13
C GLY A 3 28.88 15.94 41.47
N THR A 4 28.69 16.59 40.33
CA THR A 4 27.63 16.23 39.39
C THR A 4 27.94 14.84 38.88
N THR A 5 27.52 13.81 39.61
CA THR A 5 27.43 12.46 39.06
C THR A 5 26.42 12.54 37.94
N ASP A 6 26.92 12.59 36.72
CA ASP A 6 26.16 12.52 35.49
C ASP A 6 25.27 11.28 35.60
N ARG A 7 23.96 11.49 35.76
CA ARG A 7 22.99 10.41 35.91
C ARG A 7 23.00 9.68 34.57
N LYS A 8 23.64 8.52 34.49
CA LYS A 8 23.62 7.67 33.30
C LYS A 8 22.19 7.19 33.08
N VAL A 9 21.38 8.01 32.44
CA VAL A 9 20.10 7.61 31.89
C VAL A 9 20.43 6.58 30.81
N ARG A 10 19.94 5.35 30.97
CA ARG A 10 20.05 4.34 29.92
C ARG A 10 19.47 4.97 28.65
N GLU A 11 20.28 5.06 27.60
CA GLU A 11 19.81 5.54 26.31
C GLU A 11 18.64 4.65 25.87
N TRP A 12 17.48 5.27 25.69
CA TRP A 12 16.26 4.62 25.21
C TRP A 12 16.08 5.05 23.76
N VAL A 13 16.15 4.09 22.85
CA VAL A 13 16.08 4.31 21.41
C VAL A 13 15.05 3.35 20.84
N THR A 14 14.01 3.90 20.22
CA THR A 14 13.04 3.15 19.44
C THR A 14 13.37 3.28 17.95
N LEU A 15 12.98 2.26 17.19
CA LEU A 15 13.00 2.28 15.74
C LEU A 15 11.57 2.31 15.24
N ASP A 16 11.23 3.31 14.43
CA ASP A 16 9.94 3.42 13.78
C ASP A 16 10.12 3.18 12.28
N LEU A 17 9.19 2.43 11.67
CA LEU A 17 9.26 2.02 10.27
C LEU A 17 7.98 2.38 9.54
N ILE A 18 8.12 3.02 8.38
CA ILE A 18 6.98 3.36 7.51
C ILE A 18 7.29 2.88 6.10
N LEU A 19 6.43 2.05 5.55
CA LEU A 19 6.46 1.58 4.16
C LEU A 19 5.28 2.15 3.40
N ASN A 20 5.56 2.76 2.25
CA ASN A 20 4.56 3.34 1.36
C ASN A 20 4.66 2.67 -0.01
N TYR A 21 3.53 2.18 -0.52
CA TYR A 21 3.47 1.63 -1.87
C TYR A 21 2.29 2.20 -2.64
N THR A 22 2.57 2.82 -3.77
CA THR A 22 1.57 3.33 -4.71
C THR A 22 1.44 2.37 -5.88
N PHE A 23 0.24 1.86 -6.10
CA PHE A 23 -0.06 1.03 -7.25
C PHE A 23 -0.13 1.88 -8.52
N ASN A 24 0.76 1.61 -9.47
CA ASN A 24 0.68 2.10 -10.84
C ASN A 24 0.44 0.92 -11.77
N LEU A 25 -0.81 0.72 -12.17
CA LEU A 25 -1.24 -0.41 -12.98
C LEU A 25 -1.59 0.11 -14.38
N PRO A 26 -0.69 0.01 -15.37
CA PRO A 26 -0.99 0.43 -16.73
C PRO A 26 -2.11 -0.43 -17.32
N PRO A 27 -2.87 0.09 -18.31
CA PRO A 27 -3.87 -0.69 -19.03
C PRO A 27 -3.25 -1.99 -19.54
N PRO A 28 -3.97 -3.12 -19.49
CA PRO A 28 -3.53 -4.33 -20.17
C PRO A 28 -3.22 -3.97 -21.62
N ALA A 29 -2.03 -4.32 -22.11
CA ALA A 29 -1.71 -4.15 -23.51
C ALA A 29 -2.81 -4.84 -24.32
N ALA A 30 -3.38 -4.12 -25.30
CA ALA A 30 -4.28 -4.73 -26.27
C ALA A 30 -3.61 -6.01 -26.75
N GLN A 31 -4.29 -7.14 -26.61
CA GLN A 31 -3.84 -8.38 -27.23
C GLN A 31 -3.89 -8.10 -28.73
N ASN A 32 -2.76 -7.71 -29.30
CA ASN A 32 -2.55 -7.82 -30.72
C ASN A 32 -2.85 -9.28 -31.03
N GLU A 33 -3.94 -9.53 -31.76
CA GLU A 33 -4.29 -10.86 -32.22
C GLU A 33 -3.06 -11.37 -32.97
N VAL A 34 -2.33 -12.31 -32.35
CA VAL A 34 -1.24 -12.99 -33.04
C VAL A 34 -1.90 -13.73 -34.19
N ALA A 35 -1.57 -13.33 -35.42
CA ALA A 35 -2.07 -13.97 -36.63
C ALA A 35 -1.80 -15.47 -36.55
N GLY A 36 -2.84 -16.25 -36.26
CA GLY A 36 -2.76 -17.71 -36.12
C GLY A 36 -3.43 -18.32 -34.89
N TYR A 37 -3.86 -17.55 -33.89
CA TYR A 37 -4.61 -18.11 -32.74
C TYR A 37 -6.12 -17.83 -32.84
N ALA A 38 -6.75 -18.39 -33.87
CA ALA A 38 -8.21 -18.44 -33.96
C ALA A 38 -8.73 -19.57 -33.07
N LYS A 39 -9.17 -19.24 -31.84
CA LYS A 39 -10.12 -20.10 -31.13
C LYS A 39 -11.49 -19.85 -31.74
N ASP A 40 -12.03 -20.91 -32.34
CA ASP A 40 -13.26 -20.96 -33.14
C ASP A 40 -14.42 -20.09 -32.65
N GLY A 41 -15.12 -19.48 -33.62
CA GLY A 41 -16.56 -19.27 -33.49
C GLY A 41 -17.14 -17.90 -33.83
N GLY A 42 -16.49 -17.07 -34.65
CA GLY A 42 -17.12 -15.86 -35.21
C GLY A 42 -18.27 -16.23 -36.17
N LYS A 43 -19.51 -16.25 -35.67
CA LYS A 43 -20.71 -16.40 -36.53
C LYS A 43 -20.81 -15.18 -37.45
N ASN A 44 -20.50 -15.41 -38.72
CA ASN A 44 -20.69 -14.45 -39.81
C ASN A 44 -22.18 -14.09 -39.96
N VAL A 45 -22.59 -12.90 -39.51
CA VAL A 45 -23.85 -12.29 -39.95
C VAL A 45 -23.57 -11.56 -41.25
N LYS A 46 -23.98 -12.15 -42.38
CA LYS A 46 -23.97 -11.48 -43.68
C LYS A 46 -25.03 -10.37 -43.67
N MET A 47 -24.60 -9.11 -43.60
CA MET A 47 -25.43 -7.99 -44.04
C MET A 47 -25.38 -7.93 -45.58
N LYS A 48 -26.55 -7.78 -46.20
CA LYS A 48 -26.68 -7.49 -47.64
C LYS A 48 -26.31 -6.02 -47.87
N ASP A 49 -25.03 -5.76 -48.03
CA ASP A 49 -24.48 -4.70 -48.90
C ASP A 49 -22.97 -4.76 -48.76
N GLY A 50 -22.28 -5.03 -49.88
CA GLY A 50 -20.86 -5.43 -49.96
C GLY A 50 -19.85 -4.36 -49.58
N LYS A 51 -19.96 -3.81 -48.36
CA LYS A 51 -18.91 -3.05 -47.70
C LYS A 51 -18.53 -3.81 -46.45
N GLU A 52 -17.47 -4.58 -46.55
CA GLU A 52 -16.73 -5.09 -45.39
C GLU A 52 -16.20 -3.88 -44.62
N LYS A 53 -17.01 -3.37 -43.69
CA LYS A 53 -16.45 -2.62 -42.57
C LYS A 53 -15.86 -3.67 -41.65
N ASN A 54 -14.55 -3.75 -41.63
CA ASN A 54 -13.82 -4.33 -40.52
C ASN A 54 -14.08 -3.43 -39.30
N VAL A 55 -15.28 -3.57 -38.73
CA VAL A 55 -15.53 -3.16 -37.36
C VAL A 55 -14.79 -4.20 -36.57
N MET A 56 -13.50 -3.96 -36.34
CA MET A 56 -12.87 -4.50 -35.16
C MET A 56 -13.84 -4.17 -34.03
N PRO A 57 -14.46 -5.17 -33.37
CA PRO A 57 -15.02 -4.85 -32.09
C PRO A 57 -13.84 -4.28 -31.32
N VAL A 58 -13.98 -3.09 -30.77
CA VAL A 58 -13.20 -2.71 -29.59
C VAL A 58 -13.65 -3.70 -28.51
N SER A 59 -13.25 -4.95 -28.67
CA SER A 59 -13.52 -6.07 -27.78
C SER A 59 -12.62 -5.81 -26.61
N THR A 60 -13.14 -5.07 -25.64
CA THR A 60 -13.14 -5.45 -24.21
C THR A 60 -11.79 -5.81 -23.56
N ALA A 61 -10.66 -5.58 -24.22
CA ALA A 61 -9.32 -5.66 -23.66
C ALA A 61 -8.97 -4.40 -22.86
N GLU A 62 -9.69 -3.30 -23.13
CA GLU A 62 -9.43 -1.99 -22.55
C GLU A 62 -10.58 -1.62 -21.61
N TYR A 63 -10.24 -1.47 -20.34
CA TYR A 63 -11.13 -1.06 -19.26
C TYR A 63 -12.11 -2.15 -18.76
N ASN A 64 -11.63 -2.94 -17.80
CA ASN A 64 -12.49 -3.72 -16.91
C ASN A 64 -12.64 -2.94 -15.57
N PRO A 65 -13.56 -1.97 -15.46
CA PRO A 65 -13.69 -1.09 -14.29
C PRO A 65 -14.03 -1.85 -13.00
N CYS A 66 -14.50 -3.09 -13.11
CA CYS A 66 -15.02 -3.88 -12.01
C CYS A 66 -13.96 -4.81 -11.37
N GLY A 67 -12.71 -4.75 -11.81
CA GLY A 67 -11.63 -5.63 -11.31
C GLY A 67 -10.82 -5.01 -10.16
N TRP A 68 -10.24 -5.87 -9.31
CA TRP A 68 -9.34 -5.45 -8.22
C TRP A 68 -8.17 -4.57 -8.70
N ARG A 69 -7.70 -4.75 -9.94
CA ARG A 69 -6.65 -3.91 -10.56
C ARG A 69 -7.13 -2.49 -10.83
N ALA A 70 -8.35 -2.31 -11.33
CA ALA A 70 -8.94 -0.98 -11.53
C ALA A 70 -9.16 -0.28 -10.17
N TRP A 71 -9.61 -1.04 -9.17
CA TRP A 71 -9.79 -0.53 -7.81
C TRP A 71 -8.45 -0.18 -7.12
N LEU A 72 -7.37 -0.94 -7.35
CA LEU A 72 -6.06 -0.61 -6.78
C LEU A 72 -5.31 0.48 -7.54
N ASN A 73 -5.63 0.75 -8.80
CA ASN A 73 -4.87 1.74 -9.59
C ASN A 73 -4.89 3.13 -8.92
N ASN A 74 -3.73 3.79 -8.80
CA ASN A 74 -3.58 5.06 -8.07
C ASN A 74 -3.97 5.02 -6.57
N THR A 75 -4.10 3.83 -5.98
CA THR A 75 -4.20 3.65 -4.54
C THR A 75 -2.80 3.62 -3.94
N THR A 76 -2.58 4.33 -2.84
CA THR A 76 -1.38 4.21 -2.00
C THR A 76 -1.76 3.52 -0.71
N ILE A 77 -1.04 2.45 -0.39
CA ILE A 77 -1.14 1.76 0.91
C ILE A 77 0.10 2.13 1.73
N THR A 78 -0.14 2.52 2.97
CA THR A 78 0.90 2.84 3.96
C THR A 78 0.79 1.84 5.10
N LEU A 79 1.91 1.21 5.44
CA LEU A 79 2.06 0.36 6.62
C LEU A 79 3.08 0.99 7.55
N GLY A 80 2.69 1.27 8.77
CA GLY A 80 3.58 1.82 9.79
C GLY A 80 3.68 0.93 11.02
N LEU A 81 4.89 0.88 11.57
CA LEU A 81 5.21 0.34 12.88
C LEU A 81 5.89 1.42 13.70
N ASP A 82 5.34 1.71 14.86
CA ASP A 82 6.07 2.41 15.90
C ASP A 82 6.66 1.38 16.85
N ASN A 83 7.86 1.63 17.35
CA ASN A 83 8.58 0.76 18.27
C ASN A 83 8.74 -0.69 17.76
N VAL A 84 9.47 -0.85 16.66
CA VAL A 84 9.74 -2.13 15.96
C VAL A 84 10.41 -3.18 16.86
N PHE A 85 11.04 -2.79 17.97
CA PHE A 85 11.64 -3.74 18.91
C PHE A 85 10.79 -3.99 20.15
N ASP A 86 9.64 -3.32 20.28
CA ASP A 86 8.78 -3.37 21.47
C ASP A 86 9.55 -3.01 22.76
N GLU A 87 10.42 -2.01 22.66
CA GLU A 87 11.23 -1.53 23.76
C GLU A 87 10.36 -0.82 24.80
N GLN A 88 10.58 -1.16 26.06
CA GLN A 88 9.83 -0.59 27.18
C GLN A 88 10.39 0.80 27.53
N PRO A 89 9.54 1.74 27.97
CA PRO A 89 10.00 3.06 28.38
C PRO A 89 10.96 2.97 29.57
N PRO A 90 11.95 3.87 29.67
CA PRO A 90 12.96 3.81 30.72
C PRO A 90 12.33 4.10 32.08
N PHE A 91 12.76 3.34 33.09
CA PHE A 91 12.30 3.54 34.46
C PHE A 91 12.73 4.91 35.01
N VAL A 92 11.79 5.61 35.63
CA VAL A 92 12.02 6.88 36.32
C VAL A 92 11.51 6.78 37.75
N ALA A 93 12.43 6.78 38.72
CA ALA A 93 12.09 6.63 40.13
C ALA A 93 11.18 7.73 40.71
N ALA A 94 11.16 8.91 40.10
CA ALA A 94 10.30 10.03 40.49
C ALA A 94 8.90 9.98 39.84
N ALA A 95 8.65 9.03 38.93
CA ALA A 95 7.33 8.82 38.34
C ALA A 95 6.52 7.83 39.19
N PHE A 96 5.84 8.36 40.21
CA PHE A 96 5.18 7.56 41.25
C PHE A 96 3.93 6.81 40.78
N GLU A 97 3.31 7.23 39.68
CA GLU A 97 2.10 6.57 39.15
C GLU A 97 2.45 5.37 38.28
N ASN A 98 3.24 5.60 37.23
CA ASN A 98 3.44 4.60 36.17
C ASN A 98 4.91 4.15 35.99
N GLY A 99 5.85 4.68 36.78
CA GLY A 99 7.25 4.23 36.80
C GLY A 99 8.09 4.67 35.58
N PHE A 100 7.53 5.49 34.69
CA PHE A 100 8.24 6.14 33.57
C PHE A 100 7.72 7.56 33.37
N ASP A 101 8.45 8.37 32.61
CA ASP A 101 8.05 9.74 32.28
C ASP A 101 7.09 9.77 31.07
N GLU A 102 5.80 10.01 31.34
CA GLU A 102 4.74 10.07 30.32
C GLU A 102 4.85 11.27 29.37
N SER A 103 5.62 12.30 29.74
CA SER A 103 5.84 13.44 28.85
C SER A 103 6.81 13.12 27.72
N THR A 104 7.64 12.08 27.90
CA THR A 104 8.70 11.69 26.96
C THR A 104 8.52 10.30 26.36
N ALA A 105 7.73 9.42 26.99
CA ALA A 105 7.53 8.06 26.53
C ALA A 105 6.07 7.60 26.56
N ASN A 106 5.74 6.62 25.71
CA ASN A 106 4.39 6.10 25.53
C ASN A 106 4.30 4.63 25.96
N PRO A 107 3.32 4.24 26.80
CA PRO A 107 3.19 2.86 27.30
C PRO A 107 2.66 1.85 26.26
N LYS A 108 2.25 2.28 25.06
CA LYS A 108 1.61 1.42 24.06
C LYS A 108 2.50 0.29 23.51
N GLY A 109 3.82 0.37 23.69
CA GLY A 109 4.75 -0.59 23.09
C GLY A 109 4.72 -0.49 21.56
N ARG A 110 4.79 -1.64 20.88
CA ARG A 110 4.72 -1.75 19.42
C ARG A 110 3.32 -1.46 18.87
N LEU A 111 3.21 -0.46 18.01
CA LEU A 111 1.94 -0.09 17.37
C LEU A 111 2.01 -0.33 15.86
N TRP A 112 1.03 -1.07 15.32
CA TRP A 112 0.84 -1.21 13.87
C TRP A 112 -0.28 -0.31 13.39
N TYR A 113 -0.07 0.39 12.27
CA TYR A 113 -1.13 1.14 11.62
C TYR A 113 -1.10 0.97 10.10
N LEU A 114 -2.30 1.04 9.51
CA LEU A 114 -2.54 0.93 8.08
C LEU A 114 -3.30 2.17 7.62
N ALA A 115 -2.83 2.79 6.54
CA ALA A 115 -3.54 3.87 5.87
C ALA A 115 -3.71 3.56 4.38
N ILE A 116 -4.84 3.98 3.83
CA ILE A 116 -5.19 3.83 2.42
C ILE A 116 -5.52 5.22 1.87
N LYS A 117 -4.81 5.63 0.82
CA LYS A 117 -5.06 6.89 0.10
C LYS A 117 -5.40 6.57 -1.36
N LYS A 118 -6.64 6.86 -1.77
CA LYS A 118 -7.09 6.71 -3.17
C LYS A 118 -7.12 8.06 -3.87
N ARG A 119 -6.54 8.14 -5.07
CA ARG A 119 -6.76 9.26 -6.00
C ARG A 119 -7.85 8.86 -6.99
N PHE A 120 -8.83 9.75 -7.20
CA PHE A 120 -9.94 9.59 -8.14
C PHE A 120 -9.67 10.37 -9.42
#